data_AF-A0A9Q1F6Y2-F1
#
_entry.id   AF-A0A9Q1F6Y2-F1
#
_cell.length_a   1.000
_cell.length_b   1.000
_cell.length_c   1.000
_cell.angle_alpha   90.00
_cell.angle_beta   90.00
_cell.angle_gamma   90.00
#
_symmetry.space_group_name_H-M   'P 1'
#
loop_
_entity.id
_entity.type
_entity.pdbx_description
1 polymer ?
#
loop_
_entity_poly.entity_id
_entity_poly.type
_entity_poly.pdbx_seq_one_letter_code
_entity_poly.pdbx_strand_id
1 'polypeptide(L)'
;MSGRDLRMFITDHRAEDIEKLTLRIKDGLGSTKYKPLHYEQLQPMLDAKRLACAHTVQKIQKAQQVAQRARENTLLRQHREVWIWEQAKLMKAREKAEAELQSFLEKNGDSLISQMRDYELILESEREGFRDATVKPIWQLKEDLQYRLAEVRHHASQHPSHSQISDWVSVLQEGNWIMEEVEMPPLLTSQFSMVPLENPNLASALRQVIVVDSCPAEGVHSVKDQQEAVVERLHSECLSVGQEICALGIEECFSSVQGILGDLKQVPEEILSAWCPYPDLKTSLLQEFHALSEKYESKLLNIRDCLEEIGRCCGWPEEDHMVFQMVLSQYLHDLSNRRTLSMDMLQRRLPHRSRQELKDHEQSWEQYRFALAHQRAVLQSWRWDRASLLIKSLAILEEARVAHQEELTLQSQRRHQQEISIQLKEKVFF
;
A
#
# COMPACT_ATOMS: atom_id res chain seq x y z
N MET A 1 -12.22 20.61 58.86
CA MET A 1 -13.05 20.98 60.02
C MET A 1 -12.53 20.23 61.22
N SER A 2 -12.09 20.90 62.29
CA SER A 2 -11.50 20.24 63.46
C SER A 2 -12.60 19.69 64.38
N GLY A 3 -12.38 18.56 65.04
CA GLY A 3 -13.37 17.91 65.92
C GLY A 3 -13.85 18.73 67.12
N ARG A 4 -13.36 19.96 67.33
CA ARG A 4 -13.89 20.90 68.33
C ARG A 4 -15.20 21.57 67.91
N ASP A 5 -15.46 21.76 66.62
CA ASP A 5 -16.68 22.44 66.15
C ASP A 5 -17.95 21.58 66.31
N LEU A 6 -17.81 20.25 66.34
CA LEU A 6 -18.95 19.35 66.51
C LEU A 6 -19.51 19.35 67.94
N ARG A 7 -18.71 19.67 68.96
CA ARG A 7 -19.19 19.70 70.36
C ARG A 7 -20.08 20.90 70.67
N MET A 8 -20.04 21.96 69.87
CA MET A 8 -20.95 23.10 70.05
C MET A 8 -22.39 22.81 69.60
N PHE A 9 -22.61 21.79 68.78
CA PHE A 9 -23.92 21.43 68.25
C PHE A 9 -24.54 20.19 68.90
N ILE A 10 -23.79 19.47 69.75
CA ILE A 10 -24.32 18.35 70.54
C ILE A 10 -24.86 18.94 71.83
N THR A 11 -26.18 19.10 71.90
CA THR A 11 -26.89 19.50 73.11
C THR A 11 -27.47 18.25 73.78
N ASP A 12 -26.88 17.82 74.89
CA ASP A 12 -27.43 16.73 75.71
C ASP A 12 -28.76 17.17 76.32
N HIS A 13 -29.88 16.69 75.78
CA HIS A 13 -31.23 16.98 76.28
C HIS A 13 -31.71 15.83 77.20
N ARG A 14 -32.03 16.13 78.47
CA ARG A 14 -32.65 15.17 79.41
C ARG A 14 -34.17 15.26 79.33
N ALA A 15 -34.87 14.13 79.50
CA ALA A 15 -36.34 14.06 79.38
C ALA A 15 -37.08 14.99 80.36
N GLU A 16 -36.53 15.22 81.55
CA GLU A 16 -37.08 16.16 82.55
C GLU A 16 -37.08 17.62 82.08
N ASP A 17 -36.13 18.00 81.20
CA ASP A 17 -36.06 19.35 80.65
C ASP A 17 -37.15 19.58 79.60
N ILE A 18 -37.56 18.51 78.89
CA ILE A 18 -38.67 18.53 77.94
C ILE A 18 -39.99 18.73 78.69
N GLU A 19 -40.21 17.97 79.78
CA GLU A 19 -41.42 18.12 80.60
C GLU A 19 -41.56 19.54 81.19
N LYS A 20 -40.45 20.10 81.70
CA LYS A 20 -40.39 21.49 82.18
C LYS A 20 -40.54 22.54 81.06
N LEU A 21 -40.16 22.21 79.82
CA LEU A 21 -40.39 23.08 78.66
C LEU A 21 -41.87 23.03 78.25
N THR A 22 -42.46 21.84 78.22
CA THR A 22 -43.88 21.65 77.89
C THR A 22 -44.80 22.28 78.92
N LEU A 23 -44.46 22.22 80.22
CA LEU A 23 -45.21 22.93 81.26
C LEU A 23 -45.11 24.45 81.07
N ARG A 24 -43.91 24.99 80.79
CA ARG A 24 -43.74 26.43 80.49
C ARG A 24 -44.49 26.90 79.23
N ILE A 25 -44.54 26.07 78.20
CA ILE A 25 -45.32 26.34 76.98
C ILE A 25 -46.83 26.27 77.26
N LYS A 26 -47.27 25.29 78.05
CA LYS A 26 -48.67 25.11 78.45
C LYS A 26 -49.17 26.27 79.32
N ASP A 27 -48.31 26.83 80.16
CA ASP A 27 -48.61 27.97 81.03
C ASP A 27 -48.38 29.34 80.34
N GLY A 28 -48.04 29.36 79.04
CA GLY A 28 -47.85 30.59 78.25
C GLY A 28 -46.59 31.40 78.59
N LEU A 29 -45.71 30.89 79.44
CA LEU A 29 -44.46 31.52 79.86
C LEU A 29 -43.33 31.20 78.87
N GLY A 30 -43.39 31.84 77.70
CA GLY A 30 -42.31 31.80 76.71
C GLY A 30 -40.99 32.33 77.27
N SER A 31 -39.86 31.77 76.82
CA SER A 31 -38.52 32.22 77.23
C SER A 31 -38.29 33.68 76.81
N THR A 32 -38.15 34.58 77.78
CA THR A 32 -37.89 36.01 77.56
C THR A 32 -36.49 36.32 76.99
N LYS A 33 -35.62 35.30 76.87
CA LYS A 33 -34.28 35.44 76.30
C LYS A 33 -34.27 35.65 74.78
N TYR A 34 -35.34 35.26 74.08
CA TYR A 34 -35.41 35.39 72.63
C TYR A 34 -36.44 36.46 72.26
N LYS A 35 -35.97 37.52 71.60
CA LYS A 35 -36.85 38.54 71.01
C LYS A 35 -37.67 37.90 69.88
N PRO A 36 -38.93 38.34 69.64
CA PRO A 36 -39.75 37.85 68.54
C PRO A 36 -38.97 37.89 67.21
N LEU A 37 -38.90 36.76 66.51
CA LEU A 37 -38.25 36.68 65.21
C LEU A 37 -39.10 37.43 64.17
N HIS A 38 -38.65 38.60 63.73
CA HIS A 38 -39.32 39.37 62.68
C HIS A 38 -38.95 38.82 61.30
N TYR A 39 -39.68 37.80 60.85
CA TYR A 39 -39.47 37.16 59.53
C TYR A 39 -39.48 38.15 58.36
N GLU A 40 -40.30 39.20 58.44
CA GLU A 40 -40.37 40.27 57.45
C GLU A 40 -39.05 41.04 57.27
N GLN A 41 -38.22 41.14 58.32
CA GLN A 41 -36.91 41.81 58.25
C GLN A 41 -35.79 40.86 57.77
N LEU A 42 -35.94 39.55 57.97
CA LEU A 42 -34.96 38.54 57.56
C LEU A 42 -35.11 38.11 56.10
N GLN A 43 -36.33 38.10 55.59
CA GLN A 43 -36.62 37.75 54.19
C GLN A 43 -35.86 38.60 53.17
N PRO A 44 -35.80 39.94 53.26
CA PRO A 44 -35.00 40.75 52.34
C PRO A 44 -33.50 40.48 52.48
N MET A 45 -33.00 40.14 53.68
CA MET A 45 -31.60 39.75 53.87
C MET A 45 -31.29 38.41 53.20
N LEU A 46 -32.18 37.43 53.34
CA LEU A 46 -32.05 36.12 52.68
C LEU A 46 -32.12 36.27 51.16
N ASP A 47 -33.07 37.03 50.64
CA ASP A 47 -33.22 37.26 49.21
C ASP A 47 -32.04 38.06 48.64
N ALA A 48 -31.51 39.05 49.37
CA ALA A 48 -30.27 39.74 49.01
C ALA A 48 -29.07 38.77 48.99
N LYS A 49 -28.97 37.83 49.94
CA LYS A 49 -27.93 36.79 49.93
C LYS A 49 -28.12 35.81 48.78
N ARG A 50 -29.35 35.39 48.46
CA ARG A 50 -29.67 34.52 47.31
C ARG A 50 -29.27 35.19 46.00
N LEU A 51 -29.60 36.46 45.81
CA LEU A 51 -29.20 37.24 44.64
C LEU A 51 -27.68 37.38 44.55
N ALA A 52 -27.00 37.64 45.67
CA ALA A 52 -25.54 37.68 45.72
C ALA A 52 -24.90 36.33 45.32
N CYS A 53 -25.44 35.21 45.82
CA CYS A 53 -25.00 33.86 45.46
C CYS A 53 -25.28 33.54 43.97
N ALA A 54 -26.45 33.91 43.44
CA ALA A 54 -26.75 33.72 42.02
C ALA A 54 -25.77 34.52 41.13
N HIS A 55 -25.44 35.74 41.54
CA HIS A 55 -24.47 36.57 40.84
C HIS A 55 -23.04 36.00 40.92
N THR A 56 -22.61 35.43 42.05
CA THR A 56 -21.29 34.75 42.12
C THR A 56 -21.25 33.49 41.26
N VAL A 57 -22.32 32.68 41.26
CA VAL A 57 -22.44 31.51 40.36
C VAL A 57 -22.37 31.94 38.89
N GLN A 58 -23.09 33.00 38.50
CA GLN A 58 -23.04 33.53 37.14
C GLN A 58 -21.63 34.02 36.75
N LYS A 59 -20.91 34.66 37.68
CA LYS A 59 -19.50 35.06 37.47
C LYS A 59 -18.59 33.86 37.28
N ILE A 60 -18.76 32.80 38.09
CA ILE A 60 -17.99 31.55 37.96
C ILE A 60 -18.26 30.91 36.59
N GLN A 61 -19.52 30.80 36.17
CA GLN A 61 -19.89 30.26 34.86
C GLN A 61 -19.27 31.06 33.71
N LYS A 62 -19.31 32.40 33.78
CA LYS A 62 -18.67 33.27 32.78
C LYS A 62 -17.15 33.06 32.76
N ALA A 63 -16.50 33.00 33.92
CA ALA A 63 -15.06 32.75 34.02
C ALA A 63 -14.69 31.37 33.45
N GLN A 64 -15.50 30.34 33.71
CA GLN A 64 -15.30 28.99 33.17
C GLN A 64 -15.41 28.98 31.63
N GLN A 65 -16.40 29.65 31.06
CA GLN A 65 -16.54 29.78 29.60
C GLN A 65 -15.36 30.51 28.97
N VAL A 66 -14.89 31.61 29.58
CA VAL A 66 -13.71 32.34 29.10
C VAL A 66 -12.46 31.46 29.17
N ALA A 67 -12.26 30.75 30.28
CA ALA A 67 -11.14 29.83 30.42
C ALA A 67 -11.20 28.68 29.40
N GLN A 68 -12.38 28.14 29.12
CA GLN A 68 -12.57 27.11 28.10
C GLN A 68 -12.22 27.63 26.70
N ARG A 69 -12.74 28.80 26.31
CA ARG A 69 -12.41 29.43 25.01
C ARG A 69 -10.92 29.74 24.89
N ALA A 70 -10.28 30.19 25.98
CA ALA A 70 -8.84 30.44 25.98
C ALA A 70 -8.05 29.15 25.72
N ARG A 71 -8.42 28.04 26.37
CA ARG A 71 -7.81 26.72 26.13
C ARG A 71 -8.01 26.24 24.69
N GLU A 72 -9.23 26.36 24.16
CA GLU A 72 -9.55 26.01 22.77
C GLU A 72 -8.73 26.85 21.79
N ASN A 73 -8.60 28.16 22.02
CA ASN A 73 -7.82 29.05 21.18
C ASN A 73 -6.33 28.71 21.20
N THR A 74 -5.77 28.34 22.35
CA THR A 74 -4.36 27.89 22.43
C THR A 74 -4.14 26.59 21.65
N LEU A 75 -5.09 25.65 21.75
CA LEU A 75 -5.01 24.36 21.06
C LEU A 75 -5.13 24.52 19.54
N LEU A 76 -6.06 25.36 19.08
CA LEU A 76 -6.20 25.69 17.66
C LEU A 76 -4.95 26.37 17.10
N ARG A 77 -4.27 27.20 17.89
CA ARG A 77 -3.00 27.81 17.48
C ARG A 77 -1.93 26.74 17.26
N GLN A 78 -1.81 25.80 18.19
CA GLN A 78 -0.86 24.68 18.07
C GLN A 78 -1.17 23.82 16.83
N HIS A 79 -2.44 23.50 16.58
CA HIS A 79 -2.83 22.75 15.37
C HIS A 79 -2.54 23.53 14.08
N ARG A 80 -2.72 24.85 14.07
CA ARG A 80 -2.36 25.69 12.92
C ARG A 80 -0.87 25.67 12.63
N GLU A 81 -0.02 25.70 13.66
CA GLU A 81 1.43 25.60 13.49
C GLU A 81 1.82 24.27 12.83
N VAL A 82 1.23 23.16 13.27
CA VAL A 82 1.41 21.84 12.64
C VAL A 82 0.94 21.85 11.18
N TRP A 83 -0.21 22.45 10.90
CA TRP A 83 -0.74 22.51 9.54
C TRP A 83 0.11 23.36 8.59
N ILE A 84 0.66 24.48 9.06
CA ILE A 84 1.59 25.31 8.28
C ILE A 84 2.83 24.50 7.91
N TRP A 85 3.37 23.74 8.88
CA TRP A 85 4.52 22.88 8.63
C TRP A 85 4.20 21.76 7.62
N GLU A 86 3.09 21.06 7.79
CA GLU A 86 2.69 20.00 6.85
C GLU A 86 2.40 20.55 5.46
N GLN A 87 1.78 21.72 5.35
CA GLN A 87 1.57 22.39 4.07
C GLN A 87 2.92 22.69 3.38
N ALA A 88 3.89 23.23 4.10
CA ALA A 88 5.21 23.51 3.54
C ALA A 88 5.93 22.22 3.09
N LYS A 89 5.80 21.14 3.87
CA LYS A 89 6.34 19.81 3.51
C LYS A 89 5.68 19.26 2.25
N LEU A 90 4.36 19.32 2.15
CA LEU A 90 3.61 18.87 0.99
C LEU A 90 3.94 19.69 -0.26
N MET A 91 4.10 21.02 -0.12
CA MET A 91 4.56 21.89 -1.21
C MET A 91 5.93 21.45 -1.74
N LYS A 92 6.90 21.19 -0.85
CA LYS A 92 8.22 20.68 -1.27
C LYS A 92 8.15 19.31 -1.93
N ALA A 93 7.32 18.41 -1.40
CA ALA A 93 7.13 17.09 -1.99
C ALA A 93 6.50 17.19 -3.39
N ARG A 94 5.53 18.09 -3.57
CA ARG A 94 4.93 18.40 -4.86
C ARG A 94 5.94 19.00 -5.83
N GLU A 95 6.70 20.02 -5.42
CA GLU A 95 7.75 20.64 -6.24
C GLU A 95 8.78 19.60 -6.69
N LYS A 96 9.18 18.68 -5.80
CA LYS A 96 10.08 17.58 -6.12
C LYS A 96 9.47 16.62 -7.14
N ALA A 97 8.25 16.17 -6.94
CA ALA A 97 7.56 15.28 -7.88
C ALA A 97 7.33 15.97 -9.25
N GLU A 98 6.98 17.25 -9.27
CA GLU A 98 6.85 18.03 -10.51
C GLU A 98 8.20 18.15 -11.23
N ALA A 99 9.30 18.39 -10.51
CA ALA A 99 10.64 18.44 -11.09
C ALA A 99 11.09 17.06 -11.63
N GLU A 100 10.78 15.97 -10.93
CA GLU A 100 11.05 14.61 -11.39
C GLU A 100 10.26 14.31 -12.68
N LEU A 101 8.97 14.64 -12.73
CA LEU A 101 8.13 14.52 -13.92
C LEU A 101 8.66 15.37 -15.08
N GLN A 102 9.04 16.62 -14.81
CA GLN A 102 9.64 17.49 -15.83
C GLN A 102 10.95 16.90 -16.35
N SER A 103 11.84 16.43 -15.47
CA SER A 103 13.10 15.80 -15.90
C SER A 103 12.88 14.54 -16.74
N PHE A 104 11.85 13.75 -16.43
CA PHE A 104 11.48 12.57 -17.20
C PHE A 104 10.95 12.97 -18.59
N LEU A 105 10.11 14.00 -18.65
CA LEU A 105 9.57 14.53 -19.91
C LEU A 105 10.62 15.27 -20.73
N GLU A 106 11.61 15.94 -20.15
CA GLU A 106 12.70 16.56 -20.92
C GLU A 106 13.64 15.50 -21.51
N LYS A 107 13.91 14.42 -20.77
CA LYS A 107 14.76 13.32 -21.23
C LYS A 107 14.10 12.47 -22.31
N ASN A 108 12.81 12.20 -22.18
CA ASN A 108 12.10 11.20 -22.99
C ASN A 108 10.92 11.76 -23.77
N GLY A 109 10.53 13.03 -23.57
CA GLY A 109 9.25 13.58 -24.02
C GLY A 109 9.11 13.62 -25.53
N ASP A 110 10.13 14.09 -26.26
CA ASP A 110 10.05 14.11 -27.73
C ASP A 110 9.99 12.68 -28.31
N SER A 111 10.69 11.72 -27.70
CA SER A 111 10.66 10.31 -28.13
C SER A 111 9.35 9.61 -27.78
N LEU A 112 8.84 9.78 -26.54
CA LEU A 112 7.58 9.19 -26.07
C LEU A 112 6.37 9.80 -26.77
N ILE A 113 6.34 11.13 -26.93
CA ILE A 113 5.23 11.81 -27.62
C ILE A 113 5.23 11.43 -29.11
N SER A 114 6.39 11.29 -29.74
CA SER A 114 6.49 10.79 -31.11
C SER A 114 6.00 9.34 -31.20
N GLN A 115 6.48 8.46 -30.31
CA GLN A 115 6.01 7.06 -30.25
C GLN A 115 4.49 6.97 -30.05
N MET A 116 3.90 7.76 -29.15
CA MET A 116 2.46 7.76 -28.92
C MET A 116 1.67 8.23 -30.16
N ARG A 117 2.17 9.23 -30.90
CA ARG A 117 1.57 9.66 -32.16
C ARG A 117 1.72 8.62 -33.26
N ASP A 118 2.89 7.96 -33.33
CA ASP A 118 3.13 6.88 -34.29
C ASP A 118 2.18 5.70 -34.03
N TYR A 119 1.96 5.33 -32.76
CA TYR A 119 0.96 4.33 -32.39
C TYR A 119 -0.48 4.77 -32.72
N GLU A 120 -0.83 6.04 -32.56
CA GLU A 120 -2.14 6.57 -32.93
C GLU A 120 -2.36 6.47 -34.45
N LEU A 121 -1.37 6.85 -35.25
CA LEU A 121 -1.38 6.72 -36.71
C LEU A 121 -1.49 5.24 -37.16
N ILE A 122 -0.77 4.33 -36.50
CA ILE A 122 -0.85 2.89 -36.77
C ILE A 122 -2.26 2.37 -36.47
N LEU A 123 -2.84 2.72 -35.31
CA LEU A 123 -4.19 2.31 -34.94
C LEU A 123 -5.25 2.86 -35.89
N GLU A 124 -5.09 4.11 -36.36
CA GLU A 124 -5.97 4.68 -37.38
C GLU A 124 -5.88 3.93 -38.70
N SER A 125 -4.67 3.62 -39.16
CA SER A 125 -4.44 2.84 -40.38
C SER A 125 -5.00 1.42 -40.27
N GLU A 126 -4.82 0.74 -39.14
CA GLU A 126 -5.38 -0.59 -38.89
C GLU A 126 -6.92 -0.58 -38.84
N ARG A 127 -7.52 0.45 -38.24
CA ARG A 127 -8.98 0.65 -38.22
C ARG A 127 -9.54 0.91 -39.61
N GLU A 128 -8.87 1.73 -40.41
CA GLU A 128 -9.26 1.99 -41.79
C GLU A 128 -9.12 0.73 -42.65
N GLY A 129 -8.02 -0.01 -42.49
CA GLY A 129 -7.82 -1.31 -43.14
C GLY A 129 -8.89 -2.34 -42.76
N PHE A 130 -9.28 -2.40 -41.47
CA PHE A 130 -10.38 -3.25 -41.02
C PHE A 130 -11.72 -2.83 -41.63
N ARG A 131 -12.02 -1.52 -41.64
CA ARG A 131 -13.24 -0.98 -42.26
C ARG A 131 -13.29 -1.31 -43.76
N ASP A 132 -12.15 -1.20 -44.43
CA ASP A 132 -12.01 -1.54 -45.84
C ASP A 132 -12.19 -3.03 -46.13
N ALA A 133 -11.69 -3.89 -45.25
CA ALA A 133 -11.81 -5.34 -45.40
C ALA A 133 -13.21 -5.87 -45.06
N THR A 134 -13.95 -5.19 -44.17
CA THR A 134 -15.24 -5.68 -43.64
C THR A 134 -16.44 -4.91 -44.17
N VAL A 135 -16.41 -3.59 -44.11
CA VAL A 135 -17.57 -2.74 -44.46
C VAL A 135 -17.67 -2.51 -45.96
N LYS A 136 -16.56 -2.27 -46.67
CA LYS A 136 -16.61 -2.03 -48.14
C LYS A 136 -17.19 -3.22 -48.91
N PRO A 137 -16.84 -4.50 -48.65
CA PRO A 137 -17.44 -5.62 -49.36
C PRO A 137 -18.94 -5.79 -49.08
N ILE A 138 -19.39 -5.45 -47.86
CA ILE A 138 -20.81 -5.45 -47.51
C ILE A 138 -21.56 -4.37 -48.30
N TRP A 139 -20.96 -3.17 -48.44
CA TRP A 139 -21.52 -2.08 -49.24
C TRP A 139 -21.59 -2.44 -50.73
N GLN A 140 -20.53 -3.01 -51.27
CA GLN A 140 -20.49 -3.51 -52.66
C GLN A 140 -21.54 -4.58 -52.90
N LEU A 141 -21.68 -5.54 -51.97
CA LEU A 141 -22.71 -6.57 -52.06
C LEU A 141 -24.11 -5.95 -52.04
N LYS A 142 -24.35 -4.93 -51.19
CA LYS A 142 -25.62 -4.21 -51.17
C LYS A 142 -25.91 -3.50 -52.48
N GLU A 143 -24.95 -2.78 -53.05
CA GLU A 143 -25.08 -2.13 -54.36
C GLU A 143 -25.39 -3.16 -55.47
N ASP A 144 -24.64 -4.26 -55.51
CA ASP A 144 -24.84 -5.35 -56.47
C ASP A 144 -26.23 -5.96 -56.35
N LEU A 145 -26.71 -6.19 -55.12
CA LEU A 145 -28.05 -6.71 -54.86
C LEU A 145 -29.15 -5.72 -55.26
N GLN A 146 -28.95 -4.42 -54.99
CA GLN A 146 -29.88 -3.38 -55.44
C GLN A 146 -29.94 -3.27 -56.95
N TYR A 147 -28.79 -3.31 -57.63
CA TYR A 147 -28.69 -3.31 -59.08
C TYR A 147 -29.40 -4.53 -59.68
N ARG A 148 -29.10 -5.74 -59.19
CA ARG A 148 -29.75 -6.98 -59.64
C ARG A 148 -31.26 -6.96 -59.39
N LEU A 149 -31.73 -6.39 -58.28
CA LEU A 149 -33.17 -6.23 -58.02
C LEU A 149 -33.81 -5.22 -58.96
N ALA A 150 -33.13 -4.12 -59.30
CA ALA A 150 -33.61 -3.17 -60.30
C ALA A 150 -33.72 -3.85 -61.66
N GLU A 151 -32.69 -4.61 -62.07
CA GLU A 151 -32.66 -5.38 -63.32
C GLU A 151 -33.78 -6.44 -63.36
N VAL A 152 -33.99 -7.20 -62.28
CA VAL A 152 -35.11 -8.15 -62.15
C VAL A 152 -36.46 -7.44 -62.16
N ARG A 153 -36.61 -6.25 -61.57
CA ARG A 153 -37.85 -5.44 -61.67
C ARG A 153 -38.08 -4.93 -63.10
N HIS A 154 -37.02 -4.57 -63.82
CA HIS A 154 -37.10 -4.22 -65.23
C HIS A 154 -37.48 -5.42 -66.11
N HIS A 155 -36.95 -6.61 -65.82
CA HIS A 155 -37.29 -7.86 -66.53
C HIS A 155 -38.64 -8.49 -66.08
N ALA A 156 -39.11 -8.23 -64.86
CA ALA A 156 -40.40 -8.68 -64.33
C ALA A 156 -41.59 -7.99 -65.00
N SER A 157 -41.35 -6.94 -65.79
CA SER A 157 -42.34 -6.41 -66.74
C SER A 157 -42.69 -7.42 -67.86
N GLN A 158 -41.91 -8.51 -68.01
CA GLN A 158 -42.12 -9.52 -69.04
C GLN A 158 -42.48 -10.93 -68.50
N HIS A 159 -42.12 -11.32 -67.26
CA HIS A 159 -42.64 -12.54 -66.60
C HIS A 159 -42.51 -12.50 -65.05
N PRO A 160 -43.50 -12.96 -64.25
CA PRO A 160 -43.46 -12.86 -62.79
C PRO A 160 -43.02 -14.18 -62.12
N SER A 161 -41.78 -14.28 -61.67
CA SER A 161 -41.36 -15.27 -60.66
C SER A 161 -41.10 -14.57 -59.32
N HIS A 162 -42.15 -14.50 -58.50
CA HIS A 162 -42.18 -13.73 -57.25
C HIS A 162 -41.35 -14.32 -56.08
N SER A 163 -40.81 -15.54 -56.16
CA SER A 163 -40.16 -16.17 -55.00
C SER A 163 -38.72 -15.72 -54.76
N GLN A 164 -37.89 -15.58 -55.81
CA GLN A 164 -36.50 -15.14 -55.65
C GLN A 164 -36.39 -13.69 -55.16
N ILE A 165 -37.33 -12.81 -55.55
CA ILE A 165 -37.32 -11.39 -55.15
C ILE A 165 -37.52 -11.25 -53.62
N SER A 166 -38.29 -12.14 -52.99
CA SER A 166 -38.55 -12.12 -51.54
C SER A 166 -37.32 -12.51 -50.71
N ASP A 167 -36.53 -13.47 -51.18
CA ASP A 167 -35.31 -13.91 -50.50
C ASP A 167 -34.25 -12.79 -50.53
N TRP A 168 -34.06 -12.11 -51.66
CA TRP A 168 -33.09 -10.99 -51.78
C TRP A 168 -33.49 -9.75 -50.97
N VAL A 169 -34.79 -9.46 -50.85
CA VAL A 169 -35.28 -8.35 -50.02
C VAL A 169 -35.03 -8.62 -48.54
N SER A 170 -35.12 -9.88 -48.11
CA SER A 170 -34.85 -10.29 -46.72
C SER A 170 -33.36 -10.16 -46.39
N VAL A 171 -32.47 -10.61 -47.29
CA VAL A 171 -31.00 -10.45 -47.15
C VAL A 171 -30.59 -8.97 -47.11
N LEU A 172 -31.26 -8.10 -47.87
CA LEU A 172 -31.02 -6.65 -47.82
C LEU A 172 -31.51 -5.99 -46.53
N GLN A 173 -32.59 -6.47 -45.92
CA GLN A 173 -33.05 -6.00 -44.61
C GLN A 173 -32.09 -6.41 -43.50
N GLU A 174 -31.56 -7.63 -43.57
CA GLU A 174 -30.60 -8.17 -42.60
C GLU A 174 -29.23 -7.46 -42.71
N GLY A 175 -28.77 -7.19 -43.94
CA GLY A 175 -27.59 -6.36 -44.20
C GLY A 175 -27.75 -4.90 -43.74
N ASN A 176 -28.96 -4.34 -43.78
CA ASN A 176 -29.23 -3.00 -43.25
C ASN A 176 -29.11 -2.96 -41.72
N TRP A 177 -29.55 -4.02 -41.03
CA TRP A 177 -29.46 -4.13 -39.56
C TRP A 177 -28.00 -4.21 -39.09
N ILE A 178 -27.16 -5.01 -39.77
CA ILE A 178 -25.72 -5.14 -39.47
C ILE A 178 -24.98 -3.82 -39.72
N MET A 179 -25.38 -3.05 -40.73
CA MET A 179 -24.75 -1.75 -41.00
C MET A 179 -25.17 -0.65 -40.03
N GLU A 180 -26.42 -0.65 -39.55
CA GLU A 180 -26.89 0.29 -38.53
C GLU A 180 -26.24 0.03 -37.15
N GLU A 181 -25.77 -1.20 -36.91
CA GLU A 181 -25.02 -1.59 -35.70
C GLU A 181 -23.50 -1.31 -35.82
N VAL A 182 -22.93 -1.24 -37.03
CA VAL A 182 -21.50 -0.98 -37.29
C VAL A 182 -21.20 0.50 -37.57
N GLU A 183 -22.18 1.30 -38.01
CA GLU A 183 -22.07 2.77 -37.98
C GLU A 183 -22.12 3.28 -36.53
N MET A 184 -20.99 3.15 -35.84
CA MET A 184 -20.74 3.86 -34.60
C MET A 184 -21.01 5.37 -34.82
N PRO A 185 -21.93 6.00 -34.06
CA PRO A 185 -21.95 7.45 -33.93
C PRO A 185 -20.55 7.91 -33.45
N PRO A 186 -20.14 9.17 -33.67
CA PRO A 186 -18.95 9.70 -33.02
C PRO A 186 -19.26 9.83 -31.52
N LEU A 187 -19.19 8.72 -30.80
CA LEU A 187 -19.21 8.70 -29.35
C LEU A 187 -17.84 9.19 -28.93
N LEU A 188 -17.84 10.45 -28.51
CA LEU A 188 -16.90 11.00 -27.54
C LEU A 188 -16.35 9.89 -26.65
N THR A 189 -15.03 9.75 -26.74
CA THR A 189 -14.18 8.86 -25.96
C THR A 189 -14.42 9.07 -24.46
N SER A 190 -15.42 8.40 -23.89
CA SER A 190 -15.55 8.18 -22.45
C SER A 190 -16.66 7.15 -22.20
N GLN A 191 -16.30 5.87 -22.25
CA GLN A 191 -16.63 4.85 -21.25
C GLN A 191 -16.32 3.47 -21.81
N PHE A 192 -15.31 2.83 -21.20
CA PHE A 192 -15.05 1.41 -21.35
C PHE A 192 -16.18 0.60 -20.70
N SER A 193 -16.60 -0.49 -21.34
CA SER A 193 -17.04 -1.68 -20.62
C SER A 193 -16.53 -2.92 -21.35
N MET A 194 -15.71 -3.71 -20.65
CA MET A 194 -15.36 -5.09 -21.00
C MET A 194 -16.60 -5.97 -21.08
N VAL A 195 -16.59 -6.98 -21.95
CA VAL A 195 -16.64 -8.43 -21.61
C VAL A 195 -16.57 -9.26 -22.93
N PRO A 196 -16.00 -10.48 -22.91
CA PRO A 196 -15.29 -11.08 -24.03
C PRO A 196 -16.09 -12.19 -24.73
N LEU A 197 -15.78 -12.48 -25.99
CA LEU A 197 -16.17 -13.73 -26.64
C LEU A 197 -15.03 -14.30 -27.47
N GLU A 198 -14.54 -15.43 -26.95
CA GLU A 198 -13.64 -16.38 -27.57
C GLU A 198 -14.18 -16.83 -28.94
N ASN A 199 -13.32 -16.83 -29.97
CA ASN A 199 -13.56 -17.66 -31.15
C ASN A 199 -12.23 -18.23 -31.67
N PRO A 200 -11.98 -19.55 -31.50
CA PRO A 200 -10.67 -20.16 -31.77
C PRO A 200 -10.32 -20.33 -33.26
N ASN A 201 -11.15 -19.83 -34.18
CA ASN A 201 -10.92 -20.00 -35.63
C ASN A 201 -10.19 -18.81 -36.32
N LEU A 202 -9.91 -17.72 -35.62
CA LEU A 202 -9.17 -16.56 -36.19
C LEU A 202 -7.64 -16.74 -36.17
N ALA A 203 -7.11 -17.62 -35.31
CA ALA A 203 -5.66 -17.84 -35.16
C ALA A 203 -5.01 -18.58 -36.34
N SER A 204 -5.81 -19.19 -37.23
CA SER A 204 -5.33 -19.90 -38.42
C SER A 204 -5.16 -18.99 -39.64
N ALA A 205 -5.86 -17.85 -39.71
CA ALA A 205 -5.86 -16.98 -40.88
C ALA A 205 -4.76 -15.90 -40.83
N LEU A 206 -4.22 -15.60 -39.66
CA LEU A 206 -3.23 -14.52 -39.44
C LEU A 206 -1.76 -14.94 -39.64
N ARG A 207 -1.47 -16.14 -40.19
CA ARG A 207 -0.10 -16.65 -40.34
C ARG A 207 0.52 -16.54 -41.73
N GLN A 208 -0.14 -15.96 -42.72
CA GLN A 208 0.34 -16.12 -44.11
C GLN A 208 0.65 -14.89 -44.93
N VAL A 209 0.58 -13.67 -44.40
CA VAL A 209 1.01 -12.50 -45.17
C VAL A 209 1.70 -11.52 -44.26
N ILE A 210 3.04 -11.45 -44.38
CA ILE A 210 3.87 -10.24 -44.35
C ILE A 210 5.28 -10.73 -44.76
N VAL A 211 5.55 -10.68 -46.07
CA VAL A 211 6.90 -10.51 -46.60
C VAL A 211 6.97 -9.04 -46.96
N VAL A 212 7.70 -8.26 -46.16
CA VAL A 212 8.02 -6.86 -46.49
C VAL A 212 9.53 -6.78 -46.52
N ASP A 213 10.06 -6.63 -47.73
CA ASP A 213 11.45 -6.30 -47.98
C ASP A 213 11.56 -4.82 -48.34
N SER A 214 12.67 -4.23 -47.85
CA SER A 214 13.36 -3.02 -48.34
C SER A 214 13.00 -1.66 -47.72
N CYS A 215 13.70 -1.31 -46.63
CA CYS A 215 14.07 0.07 -46.27
C CYS A 215 15.57 0.07 -45.87
N PRO A 216 16.35 1.15 -46.10
CA PRO A 216 17.81 1.07 -46.19
C PRO A 216 18.46 0.85 -44.81
N ALA A 217 19.36 -0.13 -44.76
CA ALA A 217 19.93 -0.68 -43.55
C ALA A 217 20.62 0.36 -42.64
N GLU A 218 21.27 1.39 -43.20
CA GLU A 218 22.12 2.35 -42.46
C GLU A 218 21.42 3.12 -41.33
N GLY A 219 20.15 3.50 -41.50
CA GLY A 219 19.38 4.13 -40.43
C GLY A 219 18.91 3.16 -39.35
N VAL A 220 18.68 1.89 -39.70
CA VAL A 220 18.14 0.88 -38.79
C VAL A 220 19.18 0.47 -37.75
N HIS A 221 20.46 0.35 -38.11
CA HIS A 221 21.51 0.05 -37.13
C HIS A 221 21.71 1.20 -36.15
N SER A 222 21.70 2.46 -36.63
CA SER A 222 21.88 3.62 -35.76
C SER A 222 20.71 3.79 -34.78
N VAL A 223 19.47 3.55 -35.21
CA VAL A 223 18.30 3.56 -34.33
C VAL A 223 18.34 2.40 -33.35
N LYS A 224 18.83 1.22 -33.78
CA LYS A 224 19.00 0.05 -32.92
C LYS A 224 20.06 0.26 -31.83
N ASP A 225 21.20 0.85 -32.19
CA ASP A 225 22.27 1.20 -31.25
C ASP A 225 21.80 2.26 -30.25
N GLN A 226 21.03 3.25 -30.71
CA GLN A 226 20.40 4.25 -29.83
C GLN A 226 19.37 3.63 -28.89
N GLN A 227 18.58 2.68 -29.38
CA GLN A 227 17.58 1.98 -28.58
C GLN A 227 18.22 1.07 -27.54
N GLU A 228 19.29 0.36 -27.89
CA GLU A 228 20.06 -0.47 -26.96
C GLU A 228 20.70 0.38 -25.86
N ALA A 229 21.27 1.54 -26.22
CA ALA A 229 21.82 2.49 -25.24
C ALA A 229 20.76 3.11 -24.31
N VAL A 230 19.53 3.34 -24.80
CA VAL A 230 18.41 3.81 -23.97
C VAL A 230 17.92 2.70 -23.04
N VAL A 231 17.81 1.47 -23.53
CA VAL A 231 17.41 0.31 -22.71
C VAL A 231 18.43 0.03 -21.62
N GLU A 232 19.73 0.09 -21.92
CA GLU A 232 20.79 -0.11 -20.93
C GLU A 232 20.78 0.99 -19.85
N ARG A 233 20.51 2.25 -20.26
CA ARG A 233 20.37 3.38 -19.34
C ARG A 233 19.13 3.23 -18.46
N LEU A 234 17.98 2.88 -19.04
CA LEU A 234 16.74 2.60 -18.29
C LEU A 234 16.91 1.42 -17.33
N HIS A 235 17.62 0.38 -17.74
CA HIS A 235 17.93 -0.75 -16.88
C HIS A 235 18.82 -0.33 -15.69
N SER A 236 19.83 0.51 -15.93
CA SER A 236 20.67 1.06 -14.86
C SER A 236 19.91 1.99 -13.90
N GLU A 237 19.00 2.82 -14.42
CA GLU A 237 18.13 3.67 -13.61
C GLU A 237 17.12 2.82 -12.80
N CYS A 238 16.54 1.76 -13.40
CA CYS A 238 15.68 0.81 -12.70
C CYS A 238 16.42 0.07 -11.58
N LEU A 239 17.68 -0.34 -11.80
CA LEU A 239 18.51 -0.95 -10.77
C LEU A 239 18.82 0.02 -9.63
N SER A 240 19.14 1.28 -9.95
CA SER A 240 19.38 2.33 -8.94
C SER A 240 18.14 2.62 -8.12
N VAL A 241 16.99 2.83 -8.79
CA VAL A 241 15.70 3.06 -8.13
C VAL A 241 15.28 1.85 -7.30
N GLY A 242 15.48 0.63 -7.80
CA GLY A 242 15.22 -0.60 -7.04
C GLY A 242 16.10 -0.70 -5.78
N GLN A 243 17.37 -0.33 -5.87
CA GLN A 243 18.27 -0.26 -4.72
C GLN A 243 17.86 0.82 -3.70
N GLU A 244 17.39 1.98 -4.16
CA GLU A 244 16.86 3.04 -3.29
C GLU A 244 15.54 2.61 -2.61
N ILE A 245 14.65 1.94 -3.33
CA ILE A 245 13.40 1.38 -2.78
C ILE A 245 13.70 0.27 -1.76
N CYS A 246 14.68 -0.58 -2.04
CA CYS A 246 15.22 -1.57 -1.10
C CYS A 246 15.82 -0.91 0.15
N ALA A 247 16.60 0.16 -0.01
CA ALA A 247 17.21 0.91 1.10
C ALA A 247 16.17 1.61 1.97
N LEU A 248 15.04 2.02 1.38
CA LEU A 248 13.88 2.58 2.10
C LEU A 248 12.96 1.51 2.68
N GLY A 249 13.17 0.22 2.36
CA GLY A 249 12.36 -0.91 2.83
C GLY A 249 10.89 -0.84 2.40
N ILE A 250 10.60 -0.11 1.31
CA ILE A 250 9.24 0.11 0.81
C ILE A 250 8.76 -1.12 0.01
N GLU A 251 9.66 -1.79 -0.71
CA GLU A 251 9.35 -3.03 -1.45
C GLU A 251 8.83 -4.16 -0.56
N GLU A 252 9.29 -4.26 0.69
CA GLU A 252 8.85 -5.27 1.67
C GLU A 252 7.44 -5.01 2.23
N CYS A 253 6.85 -3.83 2.00
CA CYS A 253 5.43 -3.60 2.27
C CYS A 253 4.51 -4.20 1.19
N PHE A 254 5.03 -4.42 -0.02
CA PHE A 254 4.25 -4.80 -1.20
C PHE A 254 4.58 -6.20 -1.73
N SER A 255 5.77 -6.72 -1.43
CA SER A 255 6.12 -8.10 -1.73
C SER A 255 5.39 -9.05 -0.78
N SER A 256 4.73 -10.05 -1.35
CA SER A 256 4.12 -11.12 -0.55
C SER A 256 5.21 -11.81 0.24
N VAL A 257 5.03 -11.93 1.57
CA VAL A 257 5.87 -12.76 2.45
C VAL A 257 6.07 -14.16 1.88
N GLN A 258 5.09 -14.65 1.10
CA GLN A 258 5.15 -15.93 0.39
C GLN A 258 6.23 -15.98 -0.70
N GLY A 259 6.45 -14.89 -1.44
CA GLY A 259 7.51 -14.80 -2.44
C GLY A 259 8.90 -14.82 -1.80
N ILE A 260 9.05 -14.08 -0.70
CA ILE A 260 10.29 -14.04 0.08
C ILE A 260 10.59 -15.40 0.72
N LEU A 261 9.56 -16.13 1.18
CA LEU A 261 9.68 -17.49 1.70
C LEU A 261 10.12 -18.50 0.62
N GLY A 262 9.76 -18.25 -0.64
CA GLY A 262 10.24 -19.03 -1.78
C GLY A 262 11.74 -18.85 -2.00
N ASP A 263 12.23 -17.60 -1.96
CA ASP A 263 13.65 -17.28 -2.12
C ASP A 263 14.51 -17.78 -0.96
N LEU A 264 13.93 -17.82 0.25
CA LEU A 264 14.56 -18.42 1.44
C LEU A 264 14.96 -19.88 1.21
N LYS A 265 14.14 -20.67 0.50
CA LYS A 265 14.35 -22.12 0.32
C LYS A 265 15.33 -22.46 -0.80
N GLN A 266 15.60 -21.52 -1.70
CA GLN A 266 16.51 -21.77 -2.81
C GLN A 266 17.94 -21.81 -2.29
N VAL A 267 18.73 -22.79 -2.73
CA VAL A 267 20.18 -22.81 -2.50
C VAL A 267 20.84 -21.99 -3.61
N PRO A 268 21.88 -21.18 -3.31
CA PRO A 268 22.61 -20.44 -4.34
C PRO A 268 23.12 -21.35 -5.48
N GLU A 269 22.83 -21.00 -6.72
CA GLU A 269 23.22 -21.77 -7.91
C GLU A 269 24.74 -21.90 -8.03
N GLU A 270 25.49 -20.94 -7.49
CA GLU A 270 26.95 -20.92 -7.45
C GLU A 270 27.51 -22.12 -6.66
N ILE A 271 26.82 -22.55 -5.61
CA ILE A 271 27.21 -23.71 -4.80
C ILE A 271 26.76 -25.01 -5.47
N LEU A 272 25.60 -25.00 -6.11
CA LEU A 272 25.09 -26.15 -6.86
C LEU A 272 26.01 -26.48 -8.04
N SER A 273 26.40 -25.46 -8.81
CA SER A 273 27.27 -25.56 -9.98
C SER A 273 28.76 -25.75 -9.65
N ALA A 274 29.22 -25.34 -8.46
CA ALA A 274 30.61 -25.54 -8.05
C ALA A 274 30.99 -27.02 -8.02
N TRP A 275 32.07 -27.36 -8.73
CA TRP A 275 32.68 -28.68 -8.69
C TRP A 275 33.44 -28.86 -7.36
N CYS A 276 33.20 -29.98 -6.68
CA CYS A 276 33.84 -30.28 -5.40
C CYS A 276 34.40 -31.71 -5.41
N PRO A 277 35.69 -31.91 -5.07
CA PRO A 277 36.30 -33.24 -4.99
C PRO A 277 35.84 -34.05 -3.78
N TYR A 278 35.26 -33.40 -2.76
CA TYR A 278 34.78 -34.04 -1.53
C TYR A 278 33.25 -33.93 -1.41
N PRO A 279 32.49 -35.00 -1.73
CA PRO A 279 31.02 -34.94 -1.73
C PRO A 279 30.43 -34.67 -0.35
N ASP A 280 31.02 -35.23 0.71
CA ASP A 280 30.55 -35.03 2.09
C ASP A 280 30.62 -33.55 2.50
N LEU A 281 31.70 -32.85 2.12
CA LEU A 281 31.85 -31.42 2.35
C LEU A 281 30.75 -30.62 1.64
N LYS A 282 30.47 -30.96 0.37
CA LYS A 282 29.40 -30.32 -0.40
C LYS A 282 28.04 -30.54 0.26
N THR A 283 27.76 -31.75 0.75
CA THR A 283 26.50 -32.03 1.46
C THR A 283 26.38 -31.28 2.79
N SER A 284 27.47 -31.16 3.56
CA SER A 284 27.47 -30.38 4.80
C SER A 284 27.19 -28.90 4.54
N LEU A 285 27.79 -28.32 3.51
CA LEU A 285 27.52 -26.93 3.13
C LEU A 285 26.05 -26.73 2.74
N LEU A 286 25.46 -27.63 1.95
CA LEU A 286 24.04 -27.58 1.61
C LEU A 286 23.14 -27.66 2.86
N GLN A 287 23.47 -28.52 3.81
CA GLN A 287 22.74 -28.63 5.08
C GLN A 287 22.80 -27.32 5.89
N GLU A 288 23.94 -26.63 5.92
CA GLU A 288 24.05 -25.32 6.59
C GLU A 288 23.14 -24.26 5.95
N PHE A 289 23.01 -24.23 4.62
CA PHE A 289 22.05 -23.33 3.94
C PHE A 289 20.61 -23.66 4.30
N HIS A 290 20.25 -24.95 4.35
CA HIS A 290 18.92 -25.38 4.77
C HIS A 290 18.64 -25.01 6.24
N ALA A 291 19.58 -25.28 7.15
CA ALA A 291 19.46 -24.94 8.57
C ALA A 291 19.32 -23.41 8.78
N LEU A 292 20.07 -22.60 8.03
CA LEU A 292 19.92 -21.15 8.05
C LEU A 292 18.51 -20.73 7.62
N SER A 293 18.01 -21.34 6.55
CA SER A 293 16.70 -21.04 5.98
C SER A 293 15.57 -21.39 6.97
N GLU A 294 15.62 -22.57 7.59
CA GLU A 294 14.64 -23.00 8.61
C GLU A 294 14.64 -22.08 9.84
N LYS A 295 15.82 -21.65 10.31
CA LYS A 295 15.96 -20.73 11.44
C LYS A 295 15.29 -19.38 11.17
N TYR A 296 15.40 -18.86 9.95
CA TYR A 296 14.79 -17.58 9.59
C TYR A 296 13.31 -17.74 9.22
N GLU A 297 12.92 -18.84 8.57
CA GLU A 297 11.53 -19.19 8.27
C GLU A 297 10.68 -19.29 9.54
N SER A 298 11.16 -20.00 10.57
CA SER A 298 10.46 -20.10 11.86
C SER A 298 10.27 -18.74 12.56
N LYS A 299 11.29 -17.88 12.54
CA LYS A 299 11.18 -16.51 13.09
C LYS A 299 10.17 -15.67 12.33
N LEU A 300 10.19 -15.73 11.00
CA LEU A 300 9.27 -14.98 10.15
C LEU A 300 7.83 -15.49 10.29
N LEU A 301 7.64 -16.79 10.46
CA LEU A 301 6.34 -17.38 10.74
C LEU A 301 5.76 -16.85 12.05
N ASN A 302 6.55 -16.87 13.14
CA ASN A 302 6.10 -16.32 14.43
C ASN A 302 5.73 -14.83 14.35
N ILE A 303 6.49 -14.03 13.59
CA ILE A 303 6.18 -12.61 13.40
C ILE A 303 4.90 -12.43 12.57
N ARG A 304 4.70 -13.26 11.54
CA ARG A 304 3.47 -13.26 10.74
C ARG A 304 2.26 -13.62 11.58
N ASP A 305 2.33 -14.65 12.42
CA ASP A 305 1.22 -15.04 13.28
C ASP A 305 0.82 -13.88 14.22
N CYS A 306 1.82 -13.16 14.75
CA CYS A 306 1.59 -11.94 15.54
C CYS A 306 0.95 -10.80 14.71
N LEU A 307 1.38 -10.60 13.46
CA LEU A 307 0.80 -9.60 12.56
C LEU A 307 -0.63 -9.94 12.13
N GLU A 308 -0.94 -11.22 11.94
CA GLU A 308 -2.28 -11.72 11.62
C GLU A 308 -3.23 -11.59 12.82
N GLU A 309 -2.75 -11.88 14.02
CA GLU A 309 -3.52 -11.71 15.27
C GLU A 309 -3.92 -10.24 15.50
N ILE A 310 -2.98 -9.30 15.27
CA ILE A 310 -3.28 -7.87 15.39
C ILE A 310 -4.14 -7.40 14.20
N GLY A 311 -3.87 -7.90 13.00
CA GLY A 311 -4.55 -7.52 11.76
C GLY A 311 -4.12 -6.15 11.22
N ARG A 312 -4.20 -5.97 9.89
CA ARG A 312 -3.72 -4.76 9.19
C ARG A 312 -4.31 -3.46 9.71
N CYS A 313 -5.57 -3.50 10.16
CA CYS A 313 -6.30 -2.34 10.69
C CYS A 313 -6.53 -2.41 12.21
N CYS A 314 -5.87 -3.32 12.94
CA CYS A 314 -6.05 -3.50 14.39
C CYS A 314 -7.53 -3.71 14.81
N GLY A 315 -8.31 -4.43 13.99
CA GLY A 315 -9.74 -4.66 14.23
C GLY A 315 -10.66 -3.45 13.97
N TRP A 316 -10.14 -2.34 13.46
CA TRP A 316 -10.92 -1.16 13.10
C TRP A 316 -11.38 -1.18 11.64
N PRO A 317 -12.48 -0.48 11.31
CA PRO A 317 -12.85 -0.20 9.93
C PRO A 317 -11.70 0.50 9.19
N GLU A 318 -11.49 0.15 7.93
CA GLU A 318 -10.39 0.69 7.11
C GLU A 318 -10.43 2.22 7.03
N GLU A 319 -11.62 2.81 6.89
CA GLU A 319 -11.83 4.26 6.87
C GLU A 319 -11.35 4.94 8.16
N ASP A 320 -11.78 4.43 9.33
CA ASP A 320 -11.38 4.96 10.64
C ASP A 320 -9.87 4.78 10.86
N HIS A 321 -9.31 3.63 10.45
CA HIS A 321 -7.89 3.34 10.54
C HIS A 321 -7.05 4.28 9.64
N MET A 322 -7.51 4.55 8.42
CA MET A 322 -6.86 5.50 7.51
C MET A 322 -6.87 6.93 8.09
N VAL A 323 -8.00 7.38 8.64
CA VAL A 323 -8.07 8.68 9.33
C VAL A 323 -7.09 8.72 10.50
N PHE A 324 -7.00 7.63 11.27
CA PHE A 324 -6.06 7.51 12.37
C PHE A 324 -4.59 7.62 11.90
N GLN A 325 -4.21 6.86 10.87
CA GLN A 325 -2.86 6.89 10.30
C GLN A 325 -2.52 8.28 9.74
N MET A 326 -3.43 8.88 8.98
CA MET A 326 -3.26 10.20 8.39
C MET A 326 -3.08 11.28 9.46
N VAL A 327 -3.86 11.23 10.54
CA VAL A 327 -3.67 12.17 11.66
C VAL A 327 -2.32 11.93 12.31
N LEU A 328 -1.91 10.70 12.62
CA LEU A 328 -0.61 10.45 13.24
C LEU A 328 0.59 10.85 12.37
N SER A 329 0.47 10.78 11.04
CA SER A 329 1.54 11.15 10.11
C SER A 329 1.74 12.67 10.00
N GLN A 330 0.70 13.47 10.25
CA GLN A 330 0.76 14.94 10.22
C GLN A 330 1.50 15.52 11.44
N TYR A 331 1.48 14.82 12.57
CA TYR A 331 2.12 15.28 13.81
C TYR A 331 3.48 14.58 13.94
N LEU A 332 4.57 15.30 13.66
CA LEU A 332 5.94 14.78 13.76
C LEU A 332 6.35 14.34 15.18
N HIS A 333 7.35 13.46 15.23
CA HIS A 333 7.91 12.90 16.47
C HIS A 333 8.65 13.93 17.35
N ASP A 334 9.10 15.07 16.80
CA ASP A 334 9.87 16.10 17.53
C ASP A 334 9.03 17.06 18.37
N LEU A 335 7.69 16.98 18.29
CA LEU A 335 6.79 17.83 19.06
C LEU A 335 6.62 17.27 20.49
N SER A 336 7.01 18.03 21.50
CA SER A 336 6.89 17.64 22.92
C SER A 336 5.46 17.32 23.36
N ASN A 337 4.46 17.92 22.70
CA ASN A 337 3.02 17.70 22.95
C ASN A 337 2.35 16.86 21.85
N ARG A 338 3.10 16.07 21.07
CA ARG A 338 2.55 15.32 19.94
C ARG A 338 1.35 14.47 20.32
N ARG A 339 1.48 13.64 21.36
CA ARG A 339 0.44 12.69 21.77
C ARG A 339 -0.84 13.38 22.23
N THR A 340 -0.71 14.54 22.90
CA THR A 340 -1.88 15.28 23.37
C THR A 340 -2.61 15.97 22.22
N LEU A 341 -1.86 16.54 21.28
CA LEU A 341 -2.41 17.18 20.08
C LEU A 341 -3.02 16.17 19.10
N SER A 342 -2.32 15.06 18.82
CA SER A 342 -2.83 14.01 17.94
C SER A 342 -4.10 13.40 18.50
N MET A 343 -4.13 13.09 19.80
CA MET A 343 -5.34 12.56 20.46
C MET A 343 -6.50 13.56 20.45
N ASP A 344 -6.25 14.85 20.65
CA ASP A 344 -7.30 15.87 20.49
C ASP A 344 -7.84 15.92 19.06
N MET A 345 -6.97 15.89 18.05
CA MET A 345 -7.40 15.86 16.65
C MET A 345 -8.16 14.58 16.28
N LEU A 346 -7.71 13.44 16.77
CA LEU A 346 -8.39 12.16 16.56
C LEU A 346 -9.79 12.19 17.15
N GLN A 347 -9.97 12.72 18.36
CA GLN A 347 -11.29 12.88 18.97
C GLN A 347 -12.20 13.85 18.21
N ARG A 348 -11.64 14.86 17.51
CA ARG A 348 -12.41 15.76 16.66
C ARG A 348 -12.81 15.13 15.32
N ARG A 349 -11.94 14.29 14.75
CA ARG A 349 -12.16 13.62 13.45
C ARG A 349 -13.02 12.36 13.57
N LEU A 350 -12.94 11.68 14.71
CA LEU A 350 -13.65 10.44 15.03
C LEU A 350 -14.51 10.64 16.28
N PRO A 351 -15.60 11.43 16.22
CA PRO A 351 -16.43 11.73 17.38
C PRO A 351 -17.20 10.51 17.89
N HIS A 352 -17.36 9.48 17.07
CA HIS A 352 -17.98 8.20 17.42
C HIS A 352 -17.08 7.28 18.24
N ARG A 353 -15.77 7.60 18.37
CA ARG A 353 -14.80 6.79 19.11
C ARG A 353 -14.48 7.39 20.45
N SER A 354 -14.38 6.56 21.48
CA SER A 354 -14.01 7.01 22.81
C SER A 354 -12.51 7.32 22.91
N ARG A 355 -12.11 8.15 23.89
CA ARG A 355 -10.68 8.42 24.13
C ARG A 355 -9.90 7.15 24.51
N GLN A 356 -10.58 6.18 25.14
CA GLN A 356 -9.95 4.93 25.55
C GLN A 356 -9.70 4.03 24.34
N GLU A 357 -10.71 3.87 23.49
CA GLU A 357 -10.59 3.12 22.22
C GLU A 357 -9.44 3.66 21.35
N LEU A 358 -9.28 4.99 21.25
CA LEU A 358 -8.18 5.60 20.50
C LEU A 358 -6.79 5.26 21.08
N LYS A 359 -6.68 5.14 22.40
CA LYS A 359 -5.42 4.76 23.06
C LYS A 359 -5.11 3.28 22.89
N ASP A 360 -6.13 2.44 23.03
CA ASP A 360 -5.99 0.99 22.86
C ASP A 360 -5.60 0.66 21.40
N HIS A 361 -6.18 1.41 20.45
CA HIS A 361 -5.81 1.36 19.04
C HIS A 361 -4.39 1.89 18.77
N GLU A 362 -3.99 3.01 19.39
CA GLU A 362 -2.61 3.53 19.32
C GLU A 362 -1.61 2.46 19.77
N GLN A 363 -1.88 1.79 20.89
CA GLN A 363 -1.03 0.72 21.40
C GLN A 363 -0.97 -0.49 20.46
N SER A 364 -2.12 -0.94 19.95
CA SER A 364 -2.19 -2.06 19.01
C SER A 364 -1.45 -1.74 17.70
N TRP A 365 -1.57 -0.50 17.23
CA TRP A 365 -0.87 -0.02 16.05
C TRP A 365 0.65 0.11 16.26
N GLU A 366 1.09 0.56 17.43
CA GLU A 366 2.52 0.57 17.79
C GLU A 366 3.09 -0.85 17.80
N GLN A 367 2.35 -1.82 18.36
CA GLN A 367 2.73 -3.23 18.32
C GLN A 367 2.81 -3.77 16.89
N TYR A 368 1.81 -3.47 16.06
CA TYR A 368 1.82 -3.84 14.64
C TYR A 368 3.03 -3.26 13.89
N ARG A 369 3.29 -1.95 14.07
CA ARG A 369 4.45 -1.28 13.45
C ARG A 369 5.78 -1.85 13.94
N PHE A 370 5.87 -2.19 15.22
CA PHE A 370 7.05 -2.83 15.78
C PHE A 370 7.25 -4.22 15.19
N ALA A 371 6.19 -5.03 15.09
CA ALA A 371 6.25 -6.35 14.46
C ALA A 371 6.66 -6.27 12.97
N LEU A 372 6.15 -5.29 12.22
CA LEU A 372 6.61 -5.01 10.85
C LEU A 372 8.09 -4.61 10.80
N ALA A 373 8.52 -3.68 11.66
CA ALA A 373 9.93 -3.29 11.72
C ALA A 373 10.85 -4.47 12.08
N HIS A 374 10.39 -5.33 12.98
CA HIS A 374 11.09 -6.56 13.35
C HIS A 374 11.16 -7.53 12.16
N GLN A 375 10.08 -7.72 11.41
CA GLN A 375 10.09 -8.53 10.18
C GLN A 375 11.17 -8.06 9.21
N ARG A 376 11.24 -6.76 8.93
CA ARG A 376 12.26 -6.16 8.06
C ARG A 376 13.68 -6.40 8.58
N ALA A 377 13.91 -6.20 9.88
CA ALA A 377 15.21 -6.43 10.49
C ALA A 377 15.65 -7.91 10.41
N VAL A 378 14.71 -8.85 10.56
CA VAL A 378 14.97 -10.29 10.41
C VAL A 378 15.29 -10.64 8.95
N LEU A 379 14.56 -10.09 8.00
CA LEU A 379 14.83 -10.26 6.57
C LEU A 379 16.20 -9.72 6.18
N GLN A 380 16.55 -8.52 6.64
CA GLN A 380 17.88 -7.95 6.43
C GLN A 380 18.97 -8.84 7.03
N SER A 381 18.77 -9.32 8.26
CA SER A 381 19.72 -10.21 8.94
C SER A 381 19.90 -11.53 8.18
N TRP A 382 18.83 -12.12 7.65
CA TRP A 382 18.90 -13.28 6.77
C TRP A 382 19.74 -13.01 5.52
N ARG A 383 19.53 -11.87 4.83
CA ARG A 383 20.30 -11.50 3.63
C ARG A 383 21.79 -11.43 3.94
N TRP A 384 22.15 -10.79 5.05
CA TRP A 384 23.54 -10.70 5.50
C TRP A 384 24.15 -12.06 5.83
N ASP A 385 23.46 -12.87 6.62
CA ASP A 385 23.94 -14.20 6.99
C ASP A 385 24.08 -15.11 5.78
N ARG A 386 23.12 -15.08 4.85
CA ARG A 386 23.14 -15.87 3.61
C ARG A 386 24.29 -15.45 2.70
N ALA A 387 24.51 -14.15 2.51
CA ALA A 387 25.63 -13.65 1.72
C ALA A 387 26.99 -14.00 2.38
N SER A 388 27.08 -13.88 3.71
CA SER A 388 28.27 -14.28 4.46
C SER A 388 28.56 -15.77 4.34
N LEU A 389 27.53 -16.62 4.46
CA LEU A 389 27.63 -18.07 4.30
C LEU A 389 28.06 -18.44 2.88
N LEU A 390 27.52 -17.75 1.85
CA LEU A 390 27.92 -17.96 0.46
C LEU A 390 29.40 -17.68 0.24
N ILE A 391 29.89 -16.52 0.66
CA ILE A 391 31.30 -16.14 0.52
C ILE A 391 32.21 -17.16 1.21
N LYS A 392 31.87 -17.56 2.45
CA LYS A 392 32.64 -18.56 3.20
C LYS A 392 32.62 -19.93 2.53
N SER A 393 31.45 -20.35 2.04
CA SER A 393 31.29 -21.66 1.38
C SER A 393 32.11 -21.73 0.10
N LEU A 394 32.10 -20.67 -0.72
CA LEU A 394 32.92 -20.61 -1.93
C LEU A 394 34.42 -20.65 -1.62
N ALA A 395 34.86 -19.94 -0.58
CA ALA A 395 36.25 -20.00 -0.13
C ALA A 395 36.66 -21.43 0.30
N ILE A 396 35.83 -22.09 1.11
CA ILE A 396 36.06 -23.48 1.56
C ILE A 396 36.10 -24.45 0.37
N LEU A 397 35.21 -24.28 -0.61
CA LEU A 397 35.19 -25.11 -1.82
C LEU A 397 36.45 -24.92 -2.67
N GLU A 398 36.92 -23.69 -2.81
CA GLU A 398 38.15 -23.40 -3.55
C GLU A 398 39.39 -23.93 -2.82
N GLU A 399 39.48 -23.77 -1.50
CA GLU A 399 40.54 -24.38 -0.69
C GLU A 399 40.57 -25.90 -0.84
N ALA A 400 39.39 -26.54 -0.78
CA ALA A 400 39.25 -27.97 -1.01
C ALA A 400 39.72 -28.40 -2.41
N ARG A 401 39.42 -27.60 -3.44
CA ARG A 401 39.84 -27.85 -4.82
C ARG A 401 41.36 -27.75 -4.97
N VAL A 402 41.97 -26.72 -4.39
CA VAL A 402 43.42 -26.51 -4.40
C VAL A 402 44.12 -27.65 -3.66
N ALA A 403 43.67 -28.00 -2.45
CA ALA A 403 44.23 -29.10 -1.67
C ALA A 403 44.14 -30.46 -2.40
N HIS A 404 43.03 -30.72 -3.10
CA HIS A 404 42.90 -31.93 -3.91
C HIS A 404 43.89 -31.96 -5.09
N GLN A 405 44.06 -30.83 -5.78
CA GLN A 405 45.02 -30.73 -6.88
C GLN A 405 46.45 -30.95 -6.40
N GLU A 406 46.82 -30.36 -5.26
CA GLU A 406 48.12 -30.58 -4.62
C GLU A 406 48.35 -32.06 -4.30
N GLU A 407 47.36 -32.75 -3.70
CA GLU A 407 47.47 -34.18 -3.40
C GLU A 407 47.65 -35.02 -4.68
N LEU A 408 46.94 -34.71 -5.77
CA LEU A 408 47.14 -35.37 -7.06
C LEU A 408 48.56 -35.17 -7.60
N THR A 409 49.11 -33.95 -7.49
CA THR A 409 50.50 -33.70 -7.92
C THR A 409 51.52 -34.47 -7.07
N LEU A 410 51.32 -34.52 -5.74
CA LEU A 410 52.18 -35.27 -4.83
C LEU A 410 52.10 -36.78 -5.09
N GLN A 411 50.92 -37.30 -5.40
CA GLN A 411 50.76 -38.71 -5.79
C GLN A 411 51.45 -39.03 -7.10
N SER A 412 51.33 -38.16 -8.11
CA SER A 412 52.03 -38.32 -9.39
C SER A 412 53.55 -38.30 -9.21
N GLN A 413 54.07 -37.35 -8.43
CA GLN A 413 55.50 -37.25 -8.10
C GLN A 413 55.99 -38.51 -7.36
N ARG A 414 55.22 -39.00 -6.38
CA ARG A 414 55.54 -40.26 -5.66
C ARG A 414 55.59 -41.46 -6.61
N ARG A 415 54.64 -41.59 -7.53
CA ARG A 415 54.63 -42.67 -8.53
C ARG A 415 55.86 -42.59 -9.46
N HIS A 416 56.19 -41.39 -9.94
CA HIS A 416 57.35 -41.21 -10.81
C HIS A 416 58.68 -41.53 -10.09
N GLN A 417 58.83 -41.11 -8.83
CA GLN A 417 60.00 -41.45 -8.02
C GLN A 417 60.13 -42.97 -7.81
N GLN A 418 59.02 -43.66 -7.58
CA GLN A 418 59.01 -45.13 -7.46
C GLN A 418 59.44 -45.80 -8.76
N GLU A 419 58.97 -45.32 -9.90
CA GLU A 419 59.32 -45.85 -11.22
C GLU A 419 60.81 -45.66 -11.54
N ILE A 420 61.36 -44.47 -11.27
CA ILE A 420 62.81 -44.23 -11.37
C ILE A 420 63.58 -45.17 -10.44
N SER A 421 63.12 -45.38 -9.20
CA SER A 421 63.78 -46.28 -8.25
C SER A 421 63.81 -47.73 -8.75
N ILE A 422 62.73 -48.21 -9.37
CA ILE A 422 62.65 -49.54 -9.98
C ILE A 422 63.61 -49.64 -11.17
N GLN A 423 63.57 -48.68 -12.10
CA GLN A 423 64.47 -48.66 -13.26
C GLN A 423 65.96 -48.60 -12.86
N LEU A 424 66.29 -47.84 -11.81
CA LEU A 424 67.64 -47.77 -11.28
C LEU A 424 68.06 -49.11 -10.65
N LYS A 425 67.16 -49.80 -9.93
CA LYS A 425 67.45 -51.14 -9.40
C LYS A 425 67.69 -52.14 -10.54
N GLU A 426 66.85 -52.16 -11.57
CA GLU A 426 67.01 -53.04 -12.72
C GLU A 426 68.36 -52.85 -13.44
N LYS A 427 68.84 -51.61 -13.54
CA LYS A 427 70.16 -51.29 -14.14
C LYS A 427 71.38 -51.62 -13.26
N VAL A 428 71.19 -51.88 -11.97
CA VAL A 428 72.29 -52.18 -11.02
C VAL A 428 72.45 -53.70 -10.80
N PHE A 429 71.43 -54.50 -11.13
CA PHE A 429 71.47 -55.96 -11.03
C PHE A 429 71.75 -56.69 -12.36
N PHE A 430 72.04 -55.95 -13.43
CA PHE A 430 72.71 -56.39 -14.65
C PHE A 430 74.11 -55.78 -14.71
#